data_AF-A0A973W6S4-F1
#
_entry.id   AF-A0A973W6S4-F1
#
_cell.length_a   1.000
_cell.length_b   1.000
_cell.length_c   1.000
_cell.angle_alpha   90.00
_cell.angle_beta   90.00
_cell.angle_gamma   90.00
#
_symmetry.space_group_name_H-M   'P 1'
#
loop_
_entity.id
_entity.type
_entity.pdbx_description
1 polymer ?
#
loop_
_entity_poly.entity_id
_entity_poly.type
_entity_poly.pdbx_seq_one_letter_code
_entity_poly.pdbx_strand_id
1 'polypeptide(L)'
;MARVYFYVVARDFGFAPNPFHGMCTLATCKPTIRRTVRAGDWVVGMGGTKLNAVGRCIYAMQVTDALTFEKYWEGLEFRAKRPVRNGSRKTIVGDNIYHRSPSSKKWQQEDSHHSKPDGSPDPHNIQHDTQTNRVLISSHFYYFGRTAPLVPEEILGDLGFRNGIGHRVFSTQNAQPFLSWLDTSFGGQVNLVLGDPFQFSQSAARYSKKADKVI
;
A
#
# COMPACT_ATOMS: atom_id res chain seq x y z
N MET A 1 -18.80 -3.95 13.18
CA MET A 1 -19.07 -3.15 11.98
C MET A 1 -17.76 -2.85 11.28
N ALA A 2 -17.76 -2.83 9.95
CA ALA A 2 -16.59 -2.46 9.16
C ALA A 2 -16.16 -1.02 9.46
N ARG A 3 -14.89 -0.73 9.18
CA ARG A 3 -14.24 0.56 9.38
C ARG A 3 -13.54 1.02 8.11
N VAL A 4 -13.39 2.33 7.97
CA VAL A 4 -12.69 2.94 6.84
C VAL A 4 -11.47 3.71 7.36
N TYR A 5 -10.29 3.28 6.92
CA TYR A 5 -9.00 3.80 7.33
C TYR A 5 -8.46 4.72 6.25
N PHE A 6 -8.30 6.00 6.55
CA PHE A 6 -7.67 6.97 5.65
C PHE A 6 -6.26 7.29 6.12
N TYR A 7 -5.32 7.36 5.20
CA TYR A 7 -3.98 7.90 5.48
C TYR A 7 -3.42 8.67 4.30
N VAL A 8 -2.40 9.48 4.55
CA VAL A 8 -1.71 10.24 3.50
C VAL A 8 -0.58 9.41 2.89
N VAL A 9 -0.66 9.21 1.58
CA VAL A 9 0.37 8.61 0.73
C VAL A 9 1.41 9.69 0.44
N ALA A 10 2.56 9.58 1.11
CA ALA A 10 3.67 10.51 0.94
C ALA A 10 4.56 10.16 -0.27
N ARG A 11 4.55 8.88 -0.67
CA ARG A 11 5.35 8.32 -1.75
C ARG A 11 4.55 7.21 -2.41
N ASP A 12 4.56 7.17 -3.73
CA ASP A 12 3.76 6.22 -4.50
C ASP A 12 4.59 5.66 -5.66
N PHE A 13 5.37 4.62 -5.36
CA PHE A 13 6.17 3.87 -6.33
C PHE A 13 5.43 2.63 -6.87
N GLY A 14 4.24 2.32 -6.35
CA GLY A 14 3.59 1.02 -6.55
C GLY A 14 4.18 -0.11 -5.72
N PHE A 15 4.92 0.21 -4.66
CA PHE A 15 5.51 -0.76 -3.73
C PHE A 15 4.59 -1.09 -2.54
N ALA A 16 4.00 -0.11 -1.87
CA ALA A 16 3.06 -0.36 -0.76
C ALA A 16 2.11 0.84 -0.61
N PRO A 17 0.88 0.77 -1.16
CA PRO A 17 0.27 -0.42 -1.75
C PRO A 17 0.94 -0.88 -3.07
N ASN A 18 0.91 -2.19 -3.33
CA ASN A 18 1.28 -2.77 -4.63
C ASN A 18 0.00 -3.24 -5.35
N PRO A 19 -0.43 -2.56 -6.43
CA PRO A 19 -1.71 -2.83 -7.10
C PRO A 19 -1.60 -3.82 -8.26
N PHE A 20 -0.41 -4.38 -8.51
CA PHE A 20 -0.13 -5.15 -9.70
C PHE A 20 -0.55 -6.62 -9.55
N HIS A 21 -0.61 -7.33 -10.68
CA HIS A 21 -0.90 -8.77 -10.73
C HIS A 21 -2.32 -9.14 -10.23
N GLY A 22 -3.30 -8.25 -10.49
CA GLY A 22 -4.72 -8.52 -10.22
C GLY A 22 -5.15 -8.41 -8.76
N MET A 23 -4.25 -8.00 -7.86
CA MET A 23 -4.52 -7.80 -6.44
C MET A 23 -3.83 -6.56 -5.93
N CYS A 24 -4.50 -5.84 -5.02
CA CYS A 24 -3.87 -4.77 -4.26
C CYS A 24 -3.43 -5.29 -2.90
N THR A 25 -2.16 -5.10 -2.58
CA THR A 25 -1.54 -5.57 -1.35
C THR A 25 -0.93 -4.40 -0.58
N LEU A 26 -1.01 -4.49 0.75
CA LEU A 26 -0.26 -3.61 1.65
C LEU A 26 0.58 -4.52 2.56
N ALA A 27 1.71 -4.98 2.03
CA ALA A 27 2.61 -5.91 2.73
C ALA A 27 3.57 -5.19 3.68
N THR A 28 4.11 -4.06 3.26
CA THR A 28 5.10 -3.27 3.99
C THR A 28 4.54 -1.90 4.36
N CYS A 29 5.32 -1.09 5.08
CA CYS A 29 4.89 0.21 5.59
C CYS A 29 3.64 0.11 6.50
N LYS A 30 3.17 1.26 7.02
CA LYS A 30 1.90 1.40 7.77
C LYS A 30 1.59 0.26 8.78
N PRO A 31 2.55 -0.17 9.62
CA PRO A 31 2.37 -1.34 10.51
C PRO A 31 1.19 -1.17 11.47
N THR A 32 0.90 0.06 11.92
CA THR A 32 -0.25 0.35 12.79
C THR A 32 -1.58 0.06 12.10
N ILE A 33 -1.73 0.39 10.81
CA ILE A 33 -2.94 0.09 10.03
C ILE A 33 -3.02 -1.43 9.81
N ARG A 34 -1.93 -2.04 9.32
CA ARG A 34 -1.89 -3.49 9.03
C ARG A 34 -2.27 -4.33 10.24
N ARG A 35 -1.92 -3.89 11.45
CA ARG A 35 -2.21 -4.58 12.71
C ARG A 35 -3.71 -4.63 13.05
N THR A 36 -4.48 -3.62 12.68
CA THR A 36 -5.86 -3.45 13.17
C THR A 36 -6.94 -3.75 12.14
N VAL A 37 -6.63 -3.58 10.86
CA VAL A 37 -7.58 -3.76 9.75
C VAL A 37 -7.99 -5.23 9.62
N ARG A 38 -9.30 -5.46 9.44
CA ARG A 38 -9.92 -6.78 9.27
C ARG A 38 -10.52 -6.92 7.88
N ALA A 39 -10.86 -8.16 7.50
CA ALA A 39 -11.64 -8.38 6.28
C ALA A 39 -12.97 -7.61 6.34
N GLY A 40 -13.36 -6.98 5.24
CA GLY A 40 -14.50 -6.08 5.11
C GLY A 40 -14.22 -4.61 5.41
N ASP A 41 -13.13 -4.29 6.11
CA ASP A 41 -12.68 -2.90 6.32
C ASP A 41 -12.10 -2.31 5.02
N TRP A 42 -12.13 -0.99 4.90
CA TRP A 42 -11.53 -0.25 3.79
C TRP A 42 -10.25 0.44 4.20
N VAL A 43 -9.26 0.46 3.29
CA VAL A 43 -8.04 1.27 3.42
C VAL A 43 -7.96 2.22 2.23
N VAL A 44 -7.87 3.51 2.52
CA VAL A 44 -7.85 4.60 1.54
C VAL A 44 -6.55 5.39 1.67
N GLY A 45 -5.83 5.51 0.55
CA GLY A 45 -4.66 6.35 0.43
C GLY A 45 -4.97 7.67 -0.24
N MET A 46 -4.96 8.75 0.54
CA MET A 46 -5.11 10.12 0.05
C MET A 46 -3.76 10.71 -0.35
N GLY A 47 -3.69 11.46 -1.43
CA GLY A 47 -2.45 12.07 -1.91
C GLY A 47 -1.92 13.12 -0.93
N GLY A 48 -0.60 13.10 -0.70
CA GLY A 48 0.08 14.07 0.15
C GLY A 48 0.69 15.23 -0.61
N THR A 49 1.19 16.22 0.13
CA THR A 49 1.91 17.39 -0.41
C THR A 49 3.14 17.00 -1.21
N LYS A 50 3.89 15.97 -0.78
CA LYS A 50 5.08 15.45 -1.49
C LYS A 50 4.78 14.91 -2.90
N LEU A 51 3.52 14.54 -3.16
CA LEU A 51 3.06 14.08 -4.47
C LEU A 51 2.35 15.18 -5.27
N ASN A 52 2.22 16.39 -4.71
CA ASN A 52 1.35 17.46 -5.23
C ASN A 52 -0.08 16.96 -5.51
N ALA A 53 -0.61 16.12 -4.61
CA ALA A 53 -1.86 15.40 -4.82
C ALA A 53 -2.84 15.53 -3.64
N VAL A 54 -2.73 16.63 -2.87
CA VAL A 54 -3.64 16.90 -1.74
C VAL A 54 -5.09 16.88 -2.23
N GLY A 55 -5.97 16.24 -1.46
CA GLY A 55 -7.40 16.07 -1.77
C GLY A 55 -7.70 14.95 -2.76
N ARG A 56 -6.68 14.34 -3.39
CA ARG A 56 -6.89 13.28 -4.38
C ARG A 56 -6.86 11.89 -3.77
N CYS A 57 -7.70 10.98 -4.25
CA CYS A 57 -7.67 9.57 -3.86
C CYS A 57 -6.68 8.81 -4.75
N ILE A 58 -5.56 8.35 -4.18
CA ILE A 58 -4.55 7.56 -4.92
C ILE A 58 -5.05 6.13 -5.12
N TYR A 59 -5.61 5.55 -4.05
CA TYR A 59 -6.19 4.21 -4.07
C TYR A 59 -7.17 4.03 -2.93
N ALA A 60 -8.07 3.06 -3.09
CA ALA A 60 -8.93 2.54 -2.04
C ALA A 60 -9.07 1.03 -2.21
N MET A 61 -8.97 0.26 -1.12
CA MET A 61 -9.15 -1.18 -1.18
C MET A 61 -10.04 -1.65 -0.03
N GLN A 62 -11.03 -2.49 -0.33
CA GLN A 62 -11.67 -3.28 0.70
C GLN A 62 -10.76 -4.47 0.99
N VAL A 63 -10.37 -4.65 2.23
CA VAL A 63 -9.55 -5.81 2.61
C VAL A 63 -10.40 -7.06 2.52
N THR A 64 -10.00 -7.98 1.66
CA THR A 64 -10.68 -9.26 1.46
C THR A 64 -10.04 -10.35 2.30
N ASP A 65 -8.73 -10.26 2.53
CA ASP A 65 -7.99 -11.20 3.38
C ASP A 65 -6.74 -10.55 4.00
N ALA A 66 -6.12 -11.23 4.97
CA ALA A 66 -4.82 -10.85 5.49
C ALA A 66 -3.98 -12.09 5.84
N LEU A 67 -2.73 -12.10 5.37
CA LEU A 67 -1.80 -13.21 5.52
C LEU A 67 -0.62 -12.83 6.43
N THR A 68 0.10 -13.82 6.94
CA THR A 68 1.46 -13.58 7.47
C THR A 68 2.44 -13.43 6.31
N PHE A 69 3.62 -12.87 6.57
CA PHE A 69 4.69 -12.79 5.56
C PHE A 69 5.09 -14.17 5.04
N GLU A 70 5.11 -15.19 5.90
CA GLU A 70 5.44 -16.56 5.50
C GLU A 70 4.41 -17.12 4.50
N LYS A 71 3.11 -17.02 4.81
CA LYS A 71 2.04 -17.44 3.88
C LYS A 71 2.06 -16.63 2.58
N TYR A 72 2.31 -15.32 2.68
CA TYR A 72 2.43 -14.45 1.51
C TYR A 72 3.64 -14.82 0.64
N TRP A 73 4.76 -15.19 1.27
CA TRP A 73 5.94 -15.67 0.55
C TRP A 73 5.67 -17.01 -0.13
N GLU A 74 5.09 -17.98 0.58
CA GLU A 74 4.88 -19.35 0.10
C GLU A 74 3.78 -19.49 -0.96
N GLY A 75 2.77 -18.62 -0.95
CA GLY A 75 1.64 -18.66 -1.88
C GLY A 75 2.05 -18.47 -3.34
N LEU A 76 1.62 -19.38 -4.21
CA LEU A 76 1.96 -19.37 -5.64
C LEU A 76 1.39 -18.14 -6.35
N GLU A 77 0.20 -17.71 -5.95
CA GLU A 77 -0.50 -16.53 -6.44
C GLU A 77 0.24 -15.20 -6.15
N PHE A 78 1.12 -15.19 -5.14
CA PHE A 78 1.88 -14.00 -4.73
C PHE A 78 3.34 -14.02 -5.21
N ARG A 79 3.75 -15.07 -5.93
CA ARG A 79 5.12 -15.21 -6.43
C ARG A 79 5.50 -14.08 -7.40
N ALA A 80 4.54 -13.62 -8.21
CA ALA A 80 4.73 -12.49 -9.13
C ALA A 80 4.95 -11.15 -8.41
N LYS A 81 4.57 -11.04 -7.13
CA LYS A 81 4.78 -9.87 -6.29
C LYS A 81 6.16 -9.85 -5.61
N ARG A 82 7.03 -10.82 -5.88
CA ARG A 82 8.43 -10.77 -5.45
C ARG A 82 9.23 -9.83 -6.36
N PRO A 83 10.18 -9.06 -5.82
CA PRO A 83 10.92 -8.10 -6.61
C PRO A 83 11.85 -8.79 -7.62
N VAL A 84 11.92 -8.26 -8.84
CA VAL A 84 12.91 -8.62 -9.86
C VAL A 84 13.59 -7.34 -10.31
N ARG A 85 14.77 -7.06 -9.76
CA ARG A 85 15.44 -5.74 -9.85
C ARG A 85 15.98 -5.39 -11.24
N ASN A 86 16.18 -6.38 -12.10
CA ASN A 86 16.51 -6.23 -13.52
C ASN A 86 15.30 -6.40 -14.46
N GLY A 87 14.08 -6.43 -13.91
CA GLY A 87 12.85 -6.63 -14.68
C GLY A 87 12.14 -5.34 -15.07
N SER A 88 10.86 -5.48 -15.43
CA SER A 88 9.97 -4.34 -15.66
C SER A 88 9.79 -3.48 -14.39
N ARG A 89 9.35 -2.23 -14.55
CA ARG A 89 9.04 -1.36 -13.39
C ARG A 89 8.05 -2.02 -12.41
N LYS A 90 7.05 -2.76 -12.91
CA LYS A 90 6.06 -3.49 -12.08
C LYS A 90 6.72 -4.55 -11.21
N THR A 91 7.65 -5.31 -11.78
CA THR A 91 8.36 -6.38 -11.06
C THR A 91 9.45 -5.83 -10.15
N ILE A 92 10.06 -4.69 -10.47
CA ILE A 92 11.06 -4.02 -9.62
C ILE A 92 10.48 -3.64 -8.25
N VAL A 93 9.20 -3.26 -8.21
CA VAL A 93 8.49 -2.78 -7.00
C VAL A 93 7.65 -3.85 -6.31
N GLY A 94 7.94 -5.13 -6.54
CA GLY A 94 7.32 -6.23 -5.81
C GLY A 94 7.46 -6.07 -4.30
N ASP A 95 6.37 -6.24 -3.56
CA ASP A 95 6.26 -6.01 -2.11
C ASP A 95 6.36 -7.28 -1.26
N ASN A 96 6.45 -8.45 -1.90
CA ASN A 96 6.69 -9.74 -1.28
C ASN A 96 8.18 -9.95 -1.04
N ILE A 97 8.71 -9.28 -0.01
CA ILE A 97 10.17 -9.15 0.21
C ILE A 97 10.66 -9.80 1.50
N TYR A 98 9.78 -10.30 2.36
CA TYR A 98 10.14 -10.86 3.66
C TYR A 98 9.76 -12.32 3.78
N HIS A 99 10.70 -13.13 4.25
CA HIS A 99 10.48 -14.53 4.63
C HIS A 99 11.42 -14.89 5.77
N ARG A 100 11.28 -16.10 6.33
CA ARG A 100 12.17 -16.58 7.38
C ARG A 100 13.14 -17.61 6.83
N SER A 101 14.39 -17.49 7.27
CA SER A 101 15.39 -18.53 7.11
C SER A 101 14.87 -19.87 7.65
N PRO A 102 14.90 -20.96 6.86
CA PRO A 102 14.44 -22.27 7.32
C PRO A 102 15.17 -22.76 8.58
N SER A 103 16.49 -22.49 8.66
CA SER A 103 17.38 -22.90 9.75
C SER A 103 17.31 -21.97 10.97
N SER A 104 17.56 -20.68 10.78
CA SER A 104 17.71 -19.73 11.90
C SER A 104 16.40 -19.11 12.37
N LYS A 105 15.31 -19.27 11.60
CA LYS A 105 14.01 -18.59 11.79
C LYS A 105 14.08 -17.05 11.83
N LYS A 106 15.23 -16.45 11.49
CA LYS A 106 15.40 -15.00 11.37
C LYS A 106 14.78 -14.50 10.08
N TRP A 107 14.31 -13.25 10.09
CA TRP A 107 13.83 -12.55 8.91
C TRP A 107 14.94 -12.40 7.87
N GLN A 108 14.61 -12.72 6.62
CA GLN A 108 15.38 -12.42 5.43
C GLN A 108 14.62 -11.39 4.61
N GLN A 109 15.37 -10.51 3.94
CA GLN A 109 14.84 -9.47 3.08
C GLN A 109 15.41 -9.65 1.68
N GLU A 110 14.54 -9.67 0.68
CA GLU A 110 14.92 -9.68 -0.74
C GLU A 110 15.41 -8.30 -1.21
N ASP A 111 16.26 -8.30 -2.23
CA ASP A 111 16.71 -7.07 -2.89
C ASP A 111 15.52 -6.31 -3.48
N SER A 112 15.22 -5.13 -2.94
CA SER A 112 13.93 -4.45 -3.13
C SER A 112 14.01 -2.94 -2.86
N HIS A 113 12.87 -2.26 -2.96
CA HIS A 113 12.74 -0.86 -2.55
C HIS A 113 13.17 -0.61 -1.10
N HIS A 114 13.15 -1.63 -0.23
CA HIS A 114 13.47 -1.50 1.20
C HIS A 114 14.83 -2.09 1.59
N SER A 115 15.65 -2.53 0.64
CA SER A 115 17.05 -2.94 0.90
C SER A 115 18.02 -1.78 0.71
N LYS A 116 19.30 -1.99 1.05
CA LYS A 116 20.38 -1.01 0.84
C LYS A 116 20.74 -0.84 -0.63
N PRO A 117 21.51 0.21 -1.02
CA PRO A 117 21.91 0.45 -2.41
C PRO A 117 22.53 -0.76 -3.12
N ASP A 118 23.38 -1.51 -2.40
CA ASP A 118 24.04 -2.75 -2.87
C ASP A 118 23.12 -3.99 -2.91
N GLY A 119 21.85 -3.82 -2.55
CA GLY A 119 20.85 -4.89 -2.47
C GLY A 119 20.86 -5.68 -1.17
N SER A 120 21.81 -5.42 -0.27
CA SER A 120 21.89 -6.12 1.02
C SER A 120 20.75 -5.71 1.97
N PRO A 121 20.37 -6.57 2.93
CA PRO A 121 19.27 -6.26 3.84
C PRO A 121 19.47 -4.98 4.67
N ASP A 122 18.40 -4.17 4.86
CA ASP A 122 18.38 -3.01 5.77
C ASP A 122 17.69 -3.39 7.11
N PRO A 123 18.43 -3.48 8.23
CA PRO A 123 17.87 -3.83 9.53
C PRO A 123 16.74 -2.91 10.03
N HIS A 124 16.75 -1.62 9.68
CA HIS A 124 15.75 -0.67 10.15
C HIS A 124 14.43 -0.87 9.41
N ASN A 125 14.49 -1.15 8.11
CA ASN A 125 13.30 -1.47 7.32
C ASN A 125 12.73 -2.82 7.75
N ILE A 126 13.58 -3.85 7.92
CA ILE A 126 13.16 -5.14 8.46
C ILE A 126 12.41 -4.95 9.77
N GLN A 127 13.04 -4.33 10.78
CA GLN A 127 12.42 -4.12 12.08
C GLN A 127 11.08 -3.38 11.97
N HIS A 128 11.02 -2.31 11.16
CA HIS A 128 9.82 -1.50 11.00
C HIS A 128 8.67 -2.24 10.32
N ASP A 129 8.96 -3.04 9.29
CA ASP A 129 7.93 -3.75 8.54
C ASP A 129 7.50 -5.03 9.26
N THR A 130 8.44 -5.80 9.80
CA THR A 130 8.18 -7.12 10.39
C THR A 130 7.68 -7.06 11.83
N GLN A 131 7.66 -5.90 12.48
CA GLN A 131 6.96 -5.72 13.77
C GLN A 131 5.45 -5.99 13.68
N THR A 132 4.91 -6.12 12.47
CA THR A 132 3.53 -6.53 12.22
C THR A 132 3.57 -7.59 11.13
N ASN A 133 3.50 -8.86 11.52
CA ASN A 133 3.49 -10.01 10.62
C ASN A 133 2.10 -10.18 9.98
N ARG A 134 1.68 -9.19 9.20
CA ARG A 134 0.35 -9.12 8.60
C ARG A 134 0.38 -8.31 7.30
N VAL A 135 0.09 -8.98 6.19
CA VAL A 135 -0.03 -8.44 4.84
C VAL A 135 -1.52 -8.30 4.53
N LEU A 136 -1.99 -7.10 4.22
CA LEU A 136 -3.39 -6.91 3.80
C LEU A 136 -3.52 -7.22 2.31
N ILE A 137 -4.54 -8.00 1.94
CA ILE A 137 -4.84 -8.41 0.57
C ILE A 137 -6.21 -7.88 0.18
N SER A 138 -6.34 -7.46 -1.07
CA SER A 138 -7.61 -7.07 -1.67
C SER A 138 -7.73 -7.56 -3.11
N SER A 139 -8.81 -8.28 -3.36
CA SER A 139 -9.38 -8.53 -4.70
C SER A 139 -10.57 -7.62 -5.00
N HIS A 140 -10.72 -6.52 -4.25
CA HIS A 140 -11.72 -5.47 -4.48
C HIS A 140 -11.11 -4.10 -4.18
N PHE A 141 -10.45 -3.53 -5.19
CA PHE A 141 -9.70 -2.28 -5.05
C PHE A 141 -9.89 -1.33 -6.22
N TYR A 142 -9.55 -0.06 -5.97
CA TYR A 142 -9.41 1.00 -6.94
C TYR A 142 -7.98 1.53 -6.82
N TYR A 143 -7.24 1.55 -7.93
CA TYR A 143 -5.92 2.18 -7.95
C TYR A 143 -5.85 3.20 -9.09
N PHE A 144 -5.77 4.47 -8.71
CA PHE A 144 -5.79 5.59 -9.65
C PHE A 144 -4.37 6.07 -9.99
N GLY A 145 -3.41 5.97 -9.06
CA GLY A 145 -2.05 6.48 -9.31
C GLY A 145 -2.08 7.94 -9.80
N ARG A 146 -1.35 8.28 -10.86
CA ARG A 146 -1.33 9.64 -11.45
C ARG A 146 -2.67 10.15 -11.97
N THR A 147 -3.66 9.29 -12.18
CA THR A 147 -5.02 9.71 -12.56
C THR A 147 -5.93 9.91 -11.34
N ALA A 148 -5.35 10.02 -10.14
CA ALA A 148 -6.07 10.21 -8.88
C ALA A 148 -7.13 11.32 -8.97
N PRO A 149 -8.42 10.97 -8.84
CA PRO A 149 -9.50 11.94 -8.86
C PRO A 149 -9.45 12.81 -7.61
N LEU A 150 -9.86 14.07 -7.76
CA LEU A 150 -10.12 14.96 -6.63
C LEU A 150 -11.38 14.46 -5.92
N VAL A 151 -11.29 14.21 -4.62
CA VAL A 151 -12.47 13.89 -3.82
C VAL A 151 -13.24 15.19 -3.59
N PRO A 152 -14.57 15.21 -3.76
CA PRO A 152 -15.39 16.38 -3.46
C PRO A 152 -15.09 16.96 -2.07
N GLU A 153 -14.93 18.27 -1.98
CA GLU A 153 -14.50 18.94 -0.75
C GLU A 153 -15.52 18.75 0.38
N GLU A 154 -16.80 18.69 0.04
CA GLU A 154 -17.91 18.46 0.97
C GLU A 154 -17.77 17.08 1.63
N ILE A 155 -17.43 16.05 0.87
CA ILE A 155 -17.23 14.68 1.40
C ILE A 155 -16.07 14.66 2.41
N LEU A 156 -14.96 15.33 2.10
CA LEU A 156 -13.82 15.41 3.01
C LEU A 156 -14.11 16.28 4.24
N GLY A 157 -14.88 17.36 4.05
CA GLY A 157 -15.33 18.28 5.09
C GLY A 157 -16.24 17.59 6.10
N ASP A 158 -17.26 16.88 5.63
CA ASP A 158 -18.21 16.13 6.46
C ASP A 158 -17.54 14.98 7.22
N LEU A 159 -16.58 14.30 6.58
CA LEU A 159 -15.72 13.32 7.24
C LEU A 159 -14.81 13.93 8.32
N GLY A 160 -14.57 15.24 8.27
CA GLY A 160 -13.54 15.90 9.07
C GLY A 160 -12.13 15.40 8.73
N PHE A 161 -11.91 14.93 7.49
CA PHE A 161 -10.60 14.45 7.07
C PHE A 161 -9.63 15.62 6.94
N ARG A 162 -8.42 15.45 7.50
CA ARG A 162 -7.32 16.42 7.36
C ARG A 162 -6.09 15.73 6.80
N ASN A 163 -5.46 16.36 5.81
CA ASN A 163 -4.22 15.86 5.23
C ASN A 163 -3.08 16.02 6.25
N GLY A 164 -2.74 14.94 6.95
CA GLY A 164 -1.74 14.96 8.01
C GLY A 164 -1.13 13.60 8.29
N ILE A 165 -0.14 13.60 9.18
CA ILE A 165 0.60 12.39 9.57
C ILE A 165 -0.33 11.41 10.32
N GLY A 166 -0.06 10.13 10.13
CA GLY A 166 -0.80 9.03 10.73
C GLY A 166 -1.95 8.56 9.86
N HIS A 167 -2.98 8.05 10.50
CA HIS A 167 -4.21 7.62 9.85
C HIS A 167 -5.44 8.12 10.62
N ARG A 168 -6.59 8.08 9.99
CA ARG A 168 -7.91 8.37 10.58
C ARG A 168 -8.79 7.15 10.36
N VAL A 169 -9.64 6.86 11.33
CA VAL A 169 -10.54 5.70 11.28
C VAL A 169 -11.95 6.22 11.45
N PHE A 170 -12.80 5.89 10.48
CA PHE A 170 -14.21 6.26 10.49
C PHE A 170 -15.06 5.00 10.53
N SER A 171 -16.26 5.12 11.09
CA SER A 171 -17.30 4.12 10.88
C SER A 171 -17.69 4.11 9.40
N THR A 172 -18.21 2.99 8.92
CA THR A 172 -18.76 2.92 7.56
C THR A 172 -19.88 3.94 7.35
N GLN A 173 -20.71 4.19 8.36
CA GLN A 173 -21.78 5.18 8.30
C GLN A 173 -21.24 6.59 8.00
N ASN A 174 -20.19 7.02 8.71
CA ASN A 174 -19.61 8.35 8.50
C ASN A 174 -18.87 8.43 7.15
N ALA A 175 -18.26 7.34 6.70
CA ALA A 175 -17.55 7.27 5.43
C ALA A 175 -18.42 6.88 4.23
N GLN A 176 -19.72 6.70 4.44
CA GLN A 176 -20.65 6.25 3.39
C GLN A 176 -20.68 7.20 2.19
N PRO A 177 -20.67 8.55 2.35
CA PRO A 177 -20.62 9.46 1.21
C PRO A 177 -19.38 9.23 0.33
N PHE A 178 -18.22 8.99 0.93
CA PHE A 178 -17.00 8.67 0.20
C PHE A 178 -17.09 7.33 -0.54
N LEU A 179 -17.58 6.28 0.13
CA LEU A 179 -17.72 4.95 -0.49
C LEU A 179 -18.74 4.97 -1.63
N SER A 180 -19.86 5.68 -1.46
CA SER A 180 -20.88 5.85 -2.50
C SER A 180 -20.33 6.65 -3.68
N TRP A 181 -19.56 7.72 -3.45
CA TRP A 181 -18.88 8.46 -4.51
C TRP A 181 -17.90 7.58 -5.29
N LEU A 182 -17.11 6.77 -4.59
CA LEU A 182 -16.14 5.85 -5.19
C LEU A 182 -16.84 4.82 -6.09
N ASP A 183 -17.88 4.18 -5.58
CA ASP A 183 -18.65 3.16 -6.29
C ASP A 183 -19.44 3.75 -7.48
N THR A 184 -20.13 4.87 -7.28
CA THR A 184 -20.93 5.50 -8.34
C THR A 184 -20.06 6.05 -9.47
N SER A 185 -18.91 6.64 -9.13
CA SER A 185 -18.05 7.30 -10.12
C SER A 185 -17.10 6.32 -10.81
N PHE A 186 -16.70 5.24 -10.13
CA PHE A 186 -15.62 4.36 -10.58
C PHE A 186 -15.95 2.86 -10.49
N GLY A 187 -17.15 2.44 -10.13
CA GLY A 187 -17.50 1.02 -9.89
C GLY A 187 -17.20 0.09 -11.08
N GLY A 188 -17.27 0.60 -12.32
CA GLY A 188 -16.86 -0.13 -13.53
C GLY A 188 -15.34 -0.33 -13.70
N GLN A 189 -14.53 0.20 -12.78
CA GLN A 189 -13.07 0.24 -12.84
C GLN A 189 -12.42 -0.53 -11.67
N VAL A 190 -13.21 -1.28 -10.91
CA VAL A 190 -12.74 -2.15 -9.83
C VAL A 190 -11.66 -3.11 -10.35
N ASN A 191 -10.62 -3.30 -9.55
CA ASN A 191 -9.44 -4.15 -9.78
C ASN A 191 -8.55 -3.74 -10.97
N LEU A 192 -8.75 -2.54 -11.52
CA LEU A 192 -7.90 -1.97 -12.55
C LEU A 192 -6.84 -1.03 -11.95
N VAL A 193 -5.68 -0.99 -12.61
CA VAL A 193 -4.64 0.02 -12.40
C VAL A 193 -4.84 1.09 -13.46
N LEU A 194 -5.52 2.18 -13.09
CA LEU A 194 -5.99 3.20 -14.04
C LEU A 194 -4.91 4.20 -14.45
N GLY A 195 -3.92 4.38 -13.59
CA GLY A 195 -2.75 5.21 -13.84
C GLY A 195 -1.51 4.60 -13.21
N ASP A 196 -0.36 4.93 -13.78
CA ASP A 196 0.92 4.59 -13.15
C ASP A 196 1.01 5.23 -11.75
N PRO A 197 1.68 4.59 -10.79
CA PRO A 197 2.07 5.24 -9.55
C PRO A 197 2.76 6.59 -9.79
N PHE A 198 2.57 7.57 -8.91
CA PHE A 198 3.13 8.93 -9.10
C PHE A 198 4.64 8.94 -9.38
N GLN A 199 5.38 8.07 -8.71
CA GLN A 199 6.84 7.98 -8.79
C GLN A 199 7.30 6.73 -9.54
N PHE A 200 6.46 6.14 -10.39
CA PHE A 200 6.76 4.87 -11.04
C PHE A 200 8.00 4.91 -11.94
N SER A 201 8.28 6.05 -12.58
CA SER A 201 9.51 6.25 -13.37
C SER A 201 10.79 6.09 -12.54
N GLN A 202 10.70 6.26 -11.22
CA GLN A 202 11.77 6.10 -10.23
C GLN A 202 11.68 4.74 -9.50
N SER A 203 11.06 3.72 -10.10
CA SER A 203 10.86 2.39 -9.49
C SER A 203 12.13 1.73 -8.96
N ALA A 204 13.30 2.06 -9.53
CA ALA A 204 14.59 1.55 -9.11
C ALA A 204 15.08 2.18 -7.79
N ALA A 205 14.52 3.31 -7.36
CA ALA A 205 14.92 3.98 -6.12
C ALA A 205 14.67 3.08 -4.90
N ARG A 206 15.39 3.34 -3.82
CA ARG A 206 15.25 2.62 -2.55
C ARG A 206 14.84 3.57 -1.44
N TYR A 207 14.42 3.04 -0.31
CA TYR A 207 13.97 3.81 0.84
C TYR A 207 14.66 3.34 2.11
N SER A 208 15.30 4.27 2.82
CA SER A 208 15.88 4.01 4.13
C SER A 208 14.96 4.53 5.22
N LYS A 209 14.50 3.63 6.10
CA LYS A 209 13.72 4.02 7.28
C LYS A 209 14.55 4.82 8.27
N LYS A 210 15.86 4.53 8.38
CA LYS A 210 16.79 5.25 9.26
C LYS A 210 16.92 6.73 8.87
N ALA A 211 17.05 7.00 7.57
CA ALA A 211 17.22 8.36 7.06
C ALA A 211 15.89 9.05 6.69
N ASP A 212 14.77 8.33 6.78
CA ASP A 212 13.42 8.74 6.38
C ASP A 212 13.31 9.31 4.95
N LYS A 213 14.18 8.86 4.05
CA LYS A 213 14.29 9.35 2.67
C LYS A 213 14.51 8.26 1.64
N VAL A 214 14.22 8.61 0.40
CA VAL A 214 14.59 7.83 -0.79
C VAL A 214 16.10 7.95 -0.98
N ILE A 215 16.76 6.84 -1.30
CA ILE A 215 18.22 6.71 -1.50
C ILE A 215 18.53 5.95 -2.79
#